data_AF-A0A2A5M3J1-F1
#
_entry.id   AF-A0A2A5M3J1-F1
#
_cell.length_a   1.000
_cell.length_b   1.000
_cell.length_c   1.000
_cell.angle_alpha   90.00
_cell.angle_beta   90.00
_cell.angle_gamma   90.00
#
_symmetry.space_group_name_H-M   'P 1'
#
loop_
_entity.id
_entity.type
_entity.pdbx_description
1 polymer ?
#
loop_
_entity_poly.entity_id
_entity_poly.type
_entity_poly.pdbx_seq_one_letter_code
_entity_poly.pdbx_strand_id
1 'polypeptide(L)'
;MLEILITLIIAFILALIFGNYLYKIASCKKTIFDFIFNPIDNLIYKICAIDRKNMTWQKYSLHLIAFNALVAIFSFVIFYL
;
A
#
# COMPACT_ATOMS: atom_id res chain seq x y z
N MET A 1 -2.12 24.80 22.03
CA MET A 1 -0.65 24.73 21.81
C MET A 1 -0.05 23.40 22.27
N LEU A 2 -0.30 22.95 23.51
CA LEU A 2 0.19 21.64 24.00
C LEU A 2 -0.34 20.46 23.18
N GLU A 3 -1.59 20.51 22.74
CA GLU A 3 -2.19 19.47 21.88
C GLU A 3 -1.41 19.25 20.58
N ILE A 4 -1.06 20.33 19.87
CA ILE A 4 -0.27 20.27 18.62
C ILE A 4 1.08 19.60 18.88
N LEU A 5 1.75 19.96 19.97
CA LEU A 5 3.04 19.35 20.34
C LEU A 5 2.90 17.85 20.59
N ILE A 6 1.88 17.43 21.34
CA ILE A 6 1.61 16.02 21.63
C ILE A 6 1.29 15.25 20.33
N THR A 7 0.44 15.81 19.47
CA THR A 7 0.11 15.20 18.17
C THR A 7 1.36 15.03 17.29
N LEU A 8 2.24 16.04 17.24
CA LEU A 8 3.48 15.95 16.48
C LEU A 8 4.43 14.88 17.03
N ILE A 9 4.56 14.77 18.36
CA ILE A 9 5.39 13.73 18.99
C ILE A 9 4.86 12.34 18.63
N ILE A 10 3.54 12.13 18.75
CA ILE A 10 2.91 10.85 18.40
C ILE A 10 3.11 10.56 16.91
N ALA A 11 2.86 11.54 16.04
CA ALA A 11 3.05 11.39 14.61
C ALA A 11 4.51 11.03 14.25
N PHE A 12 5.50 11.63 14.93
CA PHE A 12 6.90 11.33 14.70
C PHE A 12 7.28 9.92 15.15
N ILE A 13 6.81 9.49 16.32
CA ILE A 13 7.01 8.12 16.82
C ILE A 13 6.42 7.10 15.83
N LEU A 14 5.19 7.34 15.37
CA LEU A 14 4.54 6.47 14.38
C LEU A 14 5.29 6.49 13.04
N ALA A 15 5.73 7.65 12.57
CA ALA A 15 6.49 7.78 11.33
C ALA A 15 7.81 6.99 11.39
N LEU A 16 8.50 6.96 12.53
CA LEU A 16 9.71 6.15 12.70
C LEU A 16 9.39 4.65 12.66
N ILE A 17 8.32 4.21 13.33
CA ILE A 17 7.91 2.80 13.37
C ILE A 17 7.52 2.33 11.96
N PHE A 18 6.59 3.03 11.32
CA PHE A 18 6.09 2.67 9.99
C PHE A 18 7.12 2.91 8.89
N GLY A 19 7.95 3.95 9.01
CA GLY A 19 9.05 4.22 8.08
C GLY A 19 10.07 3.08 8.06
N ASN A 20 10.47 2.57 9.24
CA ASN A 20 11.36 1.40 9.32
C ASN A 20 10.72 0.13 8.75
N TYR A 21 9.40 -0.04 8.91
CA TYR A 21 8.68 -1.16 8.31
C TYR A 21 8.67 -1.06 6.78
N LEU A 22 8.29 0.10 6.22
CA LEU A 22 8.29 0.36 4.79
C LEU A 22 9.69 0.19 4.19
N TYR A 23 10.74 0.65 4.87
CA TYR A 23 12.12 0.46 4.44
C TYR A 23 12.50 -1.02 4.33
N LYS A 24 12.09 -1.85 5.28
CA LYS A 24 12.35 -3.30 5.24
C LYS A 24 11.63 -3.97 4.07
N ILE A 25 10.37 -3.60 3.80
CA ILE A 25 9.61 -4.10 2.65
C ILE A 25 10.27 -3.68 1.34
N ALA A 26 10.58 -2.39 1.19
CA ALA A 26 11.21 -1.86 -0.03
C ALA A 26 12.59 -2.48 -0.29
N SER A 27 13.31 -2.85 0.77
CA SER A 27 14.60 -3.55 0.68
C SER A 27 14.47 -5.08 0.51
N CYS A 28 13.25 -5.60 0.33
CA CYS A 28 12.95 -7.04 0.27
C CYS A 28 13.52 -7.85 1.46
N LYS A 29 13.60 -7.25 2.65
CA LYS A 29 14.06 -7.91 3.88
C LYS A 29 12.88 -8.54 4.59
N LYS A 30 13.07 -9.78 5.09
CA LYS A 30 12.03 -10.48 5.87
C LYS A 30 11.62 -9.66 7.10
N THR A 31 10.33 -9.41 7.25
CA THR A 31 9.72 -8.82 8.43
C THR A 31 8.92 -9.86 9.22
N ILE A 32 8.73 -9.66 10.53
CA ILE A 32 7.90 -10.54 11.37
C ILE A 32 6.44 -10.56 10.86
N PHE A 33 6.00 -9.44 10.31
CA PHE A 33 4.68 -9.26 9.71
C PHE A 33 4.47 -10.12 8.47
N ASP A 34 5.53 -10.54 7.78
CA ASP A 34 5.43 -11.44 6.63
C ASP A 34 4.80 -12.79 7.01
N PHE A 35 4.90 -13.24 8.27
CA PHE A 35 4.24 -14.46 8.73
C PHE A 35 2.71 -14.37 8.64
N ILE A 36 2.16 -13.18 8.87
CA ILE A 36 0.72 -12.91 8.83
C ILE A 36 0.27 -12.49 7.43
N PHE A 37 1.05 -11.64 6.76
CA PHE A 37 0.65 -11.10 5.45
C PHE A 37 0.87 -12.05 4.28
N ASN A 38 1.93 -12.87 4.29
CA ASN A 38 2.18 -13.82 3.19
C ASN A 38 1.01 -14.78 2.88
N PRO A 39 0.34 -15.43 3.86
CA PRO A 39 -0.79 -16.29 3.55
C PRO A 39 -1.98 -15.52 2.94
N ILE A 40 -2.23 -14.28 3.40
CA ILE A 40 -3.28 -13.41 2.88
C ILE A 40 -2.95 -12.99 1.45
N ASP A 41 -1.72 -12.52 1.23
CA ASP A 41 -1.21 -12.15 -0.09
C ASP A 41 -1.32 -13.33 -1.05
N ASN A 42 -0.87 -14.52 -0.66
CA ASN A 42 -0.95 -15.73 -1.46
C ASN A 42 -2.40 -16.05 -1.89
N LEU A 43 -3.38 -15.86 -1.00
CA LEU A 43 -4.80 -16.04 -1.33
C LEU A 43 -5.28 -15.00 -2.36
N ILE A 44 -4.93 -13.72 -2.16
CA ILE A 44 -5.30 -12.64 -3.10
C ILE A 44 -4.67 -12.89 -4.47
N TYR A 45 -3.37 -13.19 -4.52
CA TYR A 45 -2.67 -13.51 -5.78
C TYR A 45 -3.32 -14.68 -6.52
N LYS A 46 -3.78 -15.70 -5.77
CA LYS A 46 -4.46 -16.87 -6.34
C LYS A 46 -5.85 -16.54 -6.87
N ILE A 47 -6.64 -15.76 -6.14
CA ILE A 47 -8.01 -15.38 -6.54
C ILE A 47 -7.98 -14.44 -7.75
N CYS A 48 -7.06 -13.47 -7.74
CA CYS A 48 -6.93 -12.48 -8.80
C CYS A 48 -6.09 -12.95 -10.00
N ALA A 49 -5.55 -14.18 -9.96
CA ALA A 49 -4.65 -14.74 -10.98
C ALA A 49 -3.50 -13.79 -11.35
N ILE A 50 -2.95 -13.08 -10.37
CA ILE A 50 -1.90 -12.07 -10.57
C ILE A 50 -0.53 -12.77 -10.61
N ASP A 51 0.22 -12.53 -11.68
CA ASP A 51 1.59 -13.01 -11.82
C ASP A 51 2.57 -12.13 -11.00
N ARG A 52 3.52 -12.75 -10.30
CA ARG A 52 4.52 -12.06 -9.45
C ARG A 52 5.73 -11.54 -10.22
N LYS A 53 5.64 -11.47 -11.54
CA LYS A 53 6.73 -10.97 -12.38
C LYS A 53 6.98 -9.49 -12.12
N ASN A 54 8.25 -9.12 -12.10
CA ASN A 54 8.65 -7.71 -12.05
C ASN A 54 8.06 -6.96 -13.24
N MET A 55 7.33 -5.88 -12.93
CA MET A 55 6.81 -4.98 -13.95
C MET A 55 7.88 -3.95 -14.33
N THR A 56 8.01 -3.67 -15.63
CA THR A 56 8.76 -2.51 -16.10
C THR A 56 8.06 -1.22 -15.64
N TRP A 57 8.82 -0.16 -15.39
CA TRP A 57 8.28 1.14 -14.94
C TRP A 57 7.11 1.64 -15.80
N GLN A 58 7.17 1.46 -17.12
CA GLN A 58 6.10 1.86 -18.04
C GLN A 58 4.77 1.12 -17.76
N LYS A 59 4.84 -0.20 -17.61
CA LYS A 59 3.67 -1.04 -17.32
C LYS A 59 3.11 -0.68 -15.95
N TYR A 60 3.99 -0.51 -14.96
CA TYR A 60 3.59 -0.13 -13.61
C TYR A 60 2.84 1.21 -13.59
N SER A 61 3.39 2.25 -14.21
CA SER A 61 2.75 3.57 -14.31
C SER A 61 1.42 3.51 -15.04
N LEU A 62 1.33 2.75 -16.14
CA LEU A 62 0.09 2.57 -16.89
C LEU A 62 -1.00 1.90 -16.01
N HIS A 63 -0.68 0.79 -15.35
CA HIS A 63 -1.61 0.10 -14.46
C HIS A 63 -2.05 0.99 -13.30
N LEU A 64 -1.13 1.76 -12.72
CA LEU A 64 -1.44 2.70 -11.63
C LEU A 64 -2.46 3.76 -12.07
N ILE A 65 -2.23 4.39 -13.23
CA ILE A 65 -3.14 5.42 -13.75
C ILE A 65 -4.49 4.80 -14.12
N ALA A 66 -4.49 3.66 -14.81
CA ALA A 66 -5.72 2.97 -15.22
C ALA A 66 -6.58 2.56 -14.02
N PHE A 67 -5.96 2.00 -12.97
CA PHE A 67 -6.68 1.61 -11.76
C PHE A 67 -7.28 2.82 -11.04
N ASN A 68 -6.51 3.89 -10.85
CA ASN A 68 -7.01 5.11 -10.22
C ASN A 68 -8.14 5.76 -11.03
N ALA A 69 -8.02 5.79 -12.36
CA ALA A 69 -9.07 6.31 -13.23
C ALA A 69 -10.36 5.48 -13.12
N LEU A 70 -10.25 4.14 -13.10
CA LEU A 70 -11.40 3.25 -12.95
C LEU A 70 -12.10 3.46 -11.61
N VAL A 71 -11.35 3.51 -10.51
CA VAL A 71 -11.91 3.78 -9.17
C VAL A 71 -12.59 5.15 -9.14
N ALA A 72 -11.97 6.20 -9.71
CA ALA A 72 -12.56 7.53 -9.76
C ALA A 72 -13.88 7.56 -10.56
N ILE A 73 -13.92 6.91 -11.73
CA ILE A 73 -15.15 6.80 -12.53
C ILE A 73 -16.21 6.03 -11.76
N PHE A 74 -15.86 4.91 -11.14
CA PHE A 74 -16.78 4.09 -10.36
C PHE A 74 -17.36 4.87 -9.17
N SER A 75 -16.51 5.57 -8.41
CA SER A 75 -16.95 6.46 -7.34
C SER A 75 -17.87 7.58 -7.85
N PHE A 76 -17.54 8.20 -8.99
CA PHE A 76 -18.39 9.22 -9.60
C PHE A 76 -19.76 8.66 -9.97
N VAL A 77 -19.81 7.48 -10.61
CA VAL A 77 -21.08 6.82 -10.95
C VAL A 77 -21.91 6.52 -9.71
N ILE A 78 -21.30 6.02 -8.63
CA ILE A 78 -22.02 5.73 -7.37
C ILE A 78 -22.57 7.00 -6.72
N PHE A 79 -21.80 8.08 -6.67
CA PHE A 79 -22.24 9.31 -6.00
C PHE A 79 -23.17 10.17 -6.86
N TYR A 80 -23.10 10.03 -8.18
CA TYR A 80 -23.95 10.76 -9.10
C TYR A 80 -25.32 10.09 -9.31
N LEU A 81 -25.39 8.76 -9.22
CA LEU A 81 -26.64 7.98 -9.26
C LEU A 81 -27.45 8.17 -7.97
#